data_AF-A0A0Q8BE36-F1
#
_entry.id   AF-A0A0Q8BE36-F1
#
_cell.length_a   1.000
_cell.length_b   1.000
_cell.length_c   1.000
_cell.angle_alpha   90.00
_cell.angle_beta   90.00
_cell.angle_gamma   90.00
#
_symmetry.space_group_name_H-M   'P 1'
#
loop_
_entity.id
_entity.type
_entity.pdbx_description
1 polymer ?
#
loop_
_entity_poly.entity_id
_entity_poly.type
_entity_poly.pdbx_seq_one_letter_code
_entity_poly.pdbx_strand_id
1 'polypeptide(L)'
;MAGALSFGGGNWRAHTEPKPLGHFGLNSKGVADIAGNVWDWTMTCYVRATMTGGGEIAQSTENCGVRVVGGRHRGYMSNFIRDGKSGGCAAGLAPDNLGIRLVRETPSLVGYVKLLWVKNID
;
A
#
# COMPACT_ATOMS: atom_id res chain seq x y z
N MET A 1 -6.93 -42.60 0.34
CA MET A 1 -8.27 -42.02 0.14
C MET A 1 -8.15 -40.51 0.37
N ALA A 2 -7.75 -39.75 -0.64
CA ALA A 2 -7.65 -38.29 -0.55
C ALA A 2 -8.86 -37.70 -1.28
N GLY A 3 -9.83 -37.20 -0.53
CA GLY A 3 -10.97 -36.48 -1.08
C GLY A 3 -10.62 -35.00 -1.26
N ALA A 4 -10.50 -34.55 -2.51
CA ALA A 4 -10.43 -33.13 -2.83
C ALA A 4 -11.81 -32.52 -2.58
N LEU A 5 -11.93 -31.65 -1.58
CA LEU A 5 -13.11 -30.80 -1.41
C LEU A 5 -13.05 -29.69 -2.45
N SER A 6 -13.83 -29.85 -3.52
CA SER A 6 -14.15 -28.79 -4.46
C SER A 6 -15.06 -27.78 -3.74
N PHE A 7 -14.52 -26.62 -3.39
CA PHE A 7 -15.32 -25.49 -2.92
C PHE A 7 -15.93 -24.79 -4.14
N GLY A 8 -17.26 -24.76 -4.17
CA GLY A 8 -18.06 -24.24 -5.27
C GLY A 8 -17.68 -22.82 -5.68
N GLY A 9 -17.67 -22.61 -7.01
CA GLY A 9 -17.41 -21.33 -7.66
C GLY A 9 -18.51 -20.31 -7.36
N GLY A 10 -18.32 -19.55 -6.28
CA GLY A 10 -18.93 -18.24 -6.16
C GLY A 10 -18.35 -17.31 -7.23
N ASN A 11 -19.21 -16.60 -7.94
CA ASN A 11 -18.81 -15.58 -8.92
C ASN A 11 -18.27 -14.34 -8.18
N TRP A 12 -17.12 -14.49 -7.52
CA TRP A 12 -16.36 -13.40 -6.92
C TRP A 12 -15.61 -12.71 -8.05
N ARG A 13 -16.31 -11.85 -8.80
CA ARG A 13 -15.65 -10.96 -9.75
C ARG A 13 -14.77 -10.00 -8.95
N ALA A 14 -13.52 -10.38 -8.71
CA ALA A 14 -12.47 -9.41 -8.57
C ALA A 14 -12.61 -8.49 -9.80
N HIS A 15 -12.74 -7.19 -9.59
CA HIS A 15 -12.55 -6.25 -10.68
C HIS A 15 -11.06 -6.35 -11.02
N THR A 16 -10.74 -7.28 -11.93
CA THR A 16 -9.35 -7.60 -12.29
C THR A 16 -8.69 -6.40 -12.93
N GLU A 17 -9.49 -5.55 -13.58
CA GLU A 17 -9.03 -4.35 -14.27
C GLU A 17 -9.31 -3.09 -13.46
N PRO A 18 -8.32 -2.18 -13.37
CA PRO A 18 -8.51 -0.84 -12.85
C PRO A 18 -9.64 -0.10 -13.56
N LYS A 19 -10.38 0.71 -12.80
CA LYS A 19 -11.44 1.60 -13.30
C LYS A 19 -10.88 3.00 -13.56
N PRO A 20 -11.57 3.81 -14.39
CA PRO A 20 -11.23 5.21 -14.56
C PRO A 20 -11.14 5.95 -13.22
N LEU A 21 -10.27 6.96 -13.17
CA LEU A 21 -10.05 7.75 -11.96
C LEU A 21 -11.36 8.39 -11.47
N GLY A 22 -11.62 8.32 -10.17
CA GLY A 22 -12.82 8.80 -9.50
C GLY A 22 -13.96 7.78 -9.41
N HIS A 23 -13.82 6.59 -10.00
CA HIS A 23 -14.88 5.57 -10.00
C HIS A 23 -15.34 5.16 -8.59
N PHE A 24 -14.44 5.14 -7.61
CA PHE A 24 -14.75 4.77 -6.22
C PHE A 24 -15.08 5.99 -5.34
N GLY A 25 -15.24 7.16 -5.95
CA GLY A 25 -15.66 8.38 -5.27
C GLY A 25 -14.55 9.11 -4.51
N LEU A 26 -14.94 10.23 -3.90
CA LEU A 26 -14.09 11.10 -3.09
C LEU A 26 -14.39 10.89 -1.60
N ASN A 27 -13.36 10.92 -0.76
CA ASN A 27 -13.55 11.05 0.69
C ASN A 27 -13.81 12.52 1.09
N SER A 28 -14.03 12.78 2.38
CA SER A 28 -14.27 14.13 2.93
C SER A 28 -13.10 15.11 2.79
N LYS A 29 -11.93 14.64 2.32
CA LYS A 29 -10.74 15.45 2.03
C LYS A 29 -10.53 15.65 0.52
N GLY A 30 -11.48 15.24 -0.32
CA GLY A 30 -11.39 15.37 -1.78
C GLY A 30 -10.38 14.40 -2.41
N VAL A 31 -10.03 13.31 -1.73
CA VAL A 31 -9.10 12.30 -2.27
C VAL A 31 -9.89 11.19 -2.94
N ALA A 32 -9.63 10.97 -4.23
CA ALA A 32 -10.30 9.96 -5.05
C ALA A 32 -9.74 8.55 -4.83
N ASP A 33 -10.63 7.57 -4.94
CA ASP A 33 -10.33 6.14 -5.10
C ASP A 33 -9.59 5.45 -3.93
N ILE A 34 -9.62 6.03 -2.73
CA ILE A 34 -9.04 5.37 -1.55
C ILE A 34 -9.74 4.03 -1.22
N ALA A 35 -11.02 3.89 -1.60
CA ALA A 35 -11.83 2.71 -1.30
C ALA A 35 -11.65 1.54 -2.31
N GLY A 36 -10.84 1.70 -3.36
CA GLY A 36 -10.71 0.66 -4.38
C GLY A 36 -9.77 1.01 -5.53
N ASN A 37 -10.01 0.41 -6.68
CA ASN A 37 -9.18 0.49 -7.89
C ASN A 37 -7.87 -0.30 -7.77
N VAL A 38 -6.93 0.19 -6.97
CA VAL A 38 -5.62 -0.41 -6.75
C VAL A 38 -5.23 -0.34 -5.28
N TRP A 39 -4.23 -1.10 -4.91
CA TRP A 39 -3.53 -0.91 -3.65
C TRP A 39 -2.51 0.23 -3.77
N ASP A 40 -2.52 1.17 -2.84
CA ASP A 40 -1.51 2.22 -2.73
C ASP A 40 -0.32 1.69 -1.93
N TRP A 41 0.85 1.59 -2.57
CA TRP A 41 2.09 1.28 -1.89
C TRP A 41 2.51 2.40 -0.93
N THR A 42 2.94 2.03 0.28
CA THR A 42 3.36 3.00 1.31
C THR A 42 4.77 2.70 1.83
N MET A 43 5.40 3.72 2.42
CA MET A 43 6.68 3.57 3.11
C MET A 43 6.54 2.93 4.50
N THR A 44 5.34 2.56 4.96
CA THR A 44 5.14 1.98 6.29
C THR A 44 5.70 0.55 6.33
N CYS A 45 6.59 0.25 7.27
CA CYS A 45 7.11 -1.11 7.47
C CYS A 45 6.06 -2.02 8.13
N TYR A 46 6.13 -3.31 7.85
CA TYR A 46 5.35 -4.30 8.58
C TYR A 46 5.85 -4.37 10.03
N VAL A 47 4.92 -4.35 10.98
CA VAL A 47 5.22 -4.51 12.40
C VAL A 47 4.43 -5.69 12.93
N ARG A 48 5.14 -6.66 13.51
CA ARG A 48 4.55 -7.70 14.34
C ARG A 48 4.62 -7.22 15.78
N ALA A 49 3.47 -7.10 16.45
CA ALA A 49 3.41 -6.72 17.86
C ALA A 49 2.70 -7.80 18.69
N THR A 50 3.15 -8.00 19.92
CA THR A 50 2.42 -8.73 20.96
C THR A 50 1.71 -7.73 21.87
N MET A 51 0.49 -8.04 22.28
CA MET A 51 -0.30 -7.17 23.15
C MET A 51 -0.23 -7.68 24.59
N THR A 52 -0.26 -6.77 25.55
CA THR A 52 -0.58 -7.07 26.95
C THR A 52 -2.07 -7.37 27.10
N GLY A 53 -2.48 -7.93 28.25
CA GLY A 53 -3.91 -8.12 28.56
C GLY A 53 -4.72 -6.80 28.62
N GLY A 54 -4.06 -5.66 28.77
CA GLY A 54 -4.67 -4.33 28.77
C GLY A 54 -4.78 -3.68 27.38
N GLY A 55 -4.33 -4.33 26.31
CA GLY A 55 -4.38 -3.80 24.94
C GLY A 55 -3.17 -2.96 24.52
N GLU A 56 -2.20 -2.76 25.42
CA GLU A 56 -0.95 -2.05 25.10
C GLU A 56 0.05 -2.97 24.37
N ILE A 57 0.92 -2.38 23.54
CA ILE A 57 2.01 -3.11 22.89
C ILE A 57 3.01 -3.59 23.95
N ALA A 58 3.13 -4.90 24.13
CA ALA A 58 4.11 -5.52 25.02
C ALA A 58 5.49 -5.58 24.37
N GLN A 59 5.56 -6.06 23.13
CA GLN A 59 6.79 -6.12 22.32
C GLN A 59 6.43 -5.92 20.85
N SER A 60 7.37 -5.39 20.07
CA SER A 60 7.21 -5.29 18.62
C SER A 60 8.50 -5.61 17.87
N THR A 61 8.34 -6.09 16.65
CA THR A 61 9.43 -6.36 15.71
C THR A 61 9.05 -5.79 14.37
N GLU A 62 9.91 -4.92 13.84
CA GLU A 62 9.74 -4.26 12.56
C GLU A 62 10.45 -5.05 11.45
N ASN A 63 9.80 -5.17 10.30
CA ASN A 63 10.37 -5.76 9.09
C ASN A 63 10.05 -4.86 7.88
N CYS A 64 11.02 -4.04 7.48
CA CYS A 64 10.91 -3.16 6.31
C CYS A 64 11.15 -3.85 4.95
N GLY A 65 11.44 -5.15 4.96
CA GLY A 65 11.40 -5.98 3.75
C GLY A 65 9.96 -6.19 3.25
N VAL A 66 8.97 -5.98 4.12
CA VAL A 66 7.54 -6.01 3.83
C VAL A 66 6.93 -4.66 4.16
N ARG A 67 6.19 -4.09 3.21
CA ARG A 67 5.52 -2.80 3.35
C ARG A 67 4.03 -3.01 3.48
N VAL A 68 3.40 -2.15 4.26
CA VAL A 68 1.94 -2.07 4.30
C VAL A 68 1.45 -1.39 3.04
N VAL A 69 0.53 -2.03 2.34
CA VAL A 69 -0.20 -1.42 1.23
C VAL A 69 -1.59 -1.03 1.73
N GLY A 70 -2.10 0.12 1.27
CA GLY A 70 -3.43 0.63 1.61
C GLY A 70 -4.40 0.45 0.44
N GLY A 71 -5.70 0.37 0.70
CA GLY A 71 -6.72 0.22 -0.33
C GLY A 71 -8.04 -0.21 0.30
N ARG A 72 -8.85 -0.98 -0.44
CA ARG A 72 -10.13 -1.50 0.08
C ARG A 72 -9.97 -2.31 1.37
N HIS A 73 -8.89 -3.07 1.49
CA HIS A 73 -8.48 -3.77 2.70
C HIS A 73 -7.06 -3.33 3.08
N ARG A 74 -6.50 -3.78 4.22
CA ARG A 74 -5.06 -3.67 4.51
C ARG A 74 -4.34 -4.92 3.99
N GLY A 75 -3.16 -4.74 3.41
CA GLY A 75 -2.39 -5.79 2.76
C GLY A 75 -0.90 -5.58 3.01
N TYR A 76 -0.12 -6.60 2.70
CA TYR A 76 1.31 -6.63 2.96
C TYR A 76 2.02 -7.06 1.70
N MET A 77 3.01 -6.29 1.27
CA MET A 77 3.74 -6.52 0.03
C MET A 77 5.23 -6.46 0.29
N SER A 78 5.98 -7.47 -0.12
CA SER A 78 7.44 -7.44 -0.07
C SER A 78 8.00 -6.41 -1.04
N ASN A 79 9.23 -5.96 -0.79
CA ASN A 79 9.96 -5.18 -1.78
C ASN A 79 10.18 -6.01 -3.05
N PHE A 80 9.97 -5.40 -4.21
CA PHE A 80 10.25 -6.05 -5.49
C PHE A 80 11.76 -6.10 -5.73
N ILE A 81 12.29 -7.31 -5.83
CA ILE A 81 13.70 -7.55 -6.11
C ILE A 81 13.80 -8.02 -7.55
N ARG A 82 14.61 -7.30 -8.34
CA ARG A 82 14.81 -7.59 -9.77
C ARG A 82 15.71 -8.82 -10.00
N ASP A 83 16.60 -9.09 -9.05
CA ASP A 83 17.44 -10.28 -9.05
C ASP A 83 16.72 -11.46 -8.35
N GLY A 84 16.20 -12.38 -9.16
CA GLY A 84 15.51 -13.57 -8.64
C GLY A 84 16.39 -14.49 -7.78
N LYS A 85 17.73 -14.40 -7.88
CA LYS A 85 18.64 -15.19 -7.04
C LYS A 85 18.64 -14.71 -5.58
N SER A 86 18.58 -13.39 -5.37
CA SER A 86 18.55 -12.78 -4.03
C SER A 86 17.14 -12.64 -3.44
N GLY A 87 16.10 -12.79 -4.26
CA GLY A 87 14.71 -12.60 -3.84
C GLY A 87 14.07 -13.72 -3.00
N GLY A 88 14.64 -14.93 -2.97
CA GLY A 88 14.05 -16.06 -2.22
C GLY A 88 12.57 -16.31 -2.55
N CYS A 89 11.76 -16.69 -1.55
CA CYS A 89 10.29 -16.85 -1.71
C CYS A 89 9.52 -15.53 -1.89
N ALA A 90 10.20 -14.38 -1.82
CA ALA A 90 9.60 -13.08 -2.11
C ALA A 90 9.67 -12.71 -3.59
N ALA A 91 10.40 -13.49 -4.41
CA ALA A 91 10.38 -13.39 -5.85
C ALA A 91 9.10 -14.04 -6.40
N GLY A 92 8.25 -13.25 -7.03
CA GLY A 92 7.00 -13.70 -7.63
C GLY A 92 6.51 -12.74 -8.70
N LEU A 93 5.43 -13.10 -9.38
CA LEU A 93 4.73 -12.17 -10.26
C LEU A 93 4.25 -10.98 -9.45
N ALA A 94 4.50 -9.77 -9.95
CA ALA A 94 3.97 -8.56 -9.33
C ALA A 94 2.43 -8.63 -9.32
N PRO A 95 1.77 -8.13 -8.27
CA PRO A 95 0.31 -8.12 -8.20
C PRO A 95 -0.28 -7.20 -9.27
N ASP A 96 -1.40 -7.63 -9.86
CA ASP A 96 -2.02 -6.96 -11.02
C ASP A 96 -2.54 -5.54 -10.73
N ASN A 97 -2.83 -5.20 -9.47
CA ASN A 97 -3.47 -3.95 -9.07
C ASN A 97 -2.75 -3.27 -7.90
N LEU A 98 -1.45 -3.05 -8.04
CA LEU A 98 -0.65 -2.25 -7.11
C LEU A 98 -0.19 -0.96 -7.79
N GLY A 99 -0.55 0.17 -7.18
CA GLY A 99 -0.21 1.51 -7.62
C GLY A 99 0.62 2.27 -6.61
N ILE A 100 0.79 3.56 -6.90
CA ILE A 100 1.47 4.52 -6.05
C ILE A 100 0.62 5.78 -5.93
N ARG A 101 0.69 6.42 -4.76
CA ARG A 101 0.12 7.74 -4.53
C ARG A 101 1.20 8.65 -3.97
N LEU A 102 1.32 9.83 -4.56
CA LEU A 102 2.28 10.82 -4.10
C LEU A 102 1.73 11.56 -2.88
N VAL A 103 2.59 11.73 -1.89
CA VAL A 103 2.34 12.56 -0.73
C VAL A 103 3.44 13.61 -0.69
N ARG A 104 3.07 14.86 -0.39
CA ARG A 104 4.02 15.97 -0.27
C ARG A 104 3.89 16.57 1.12
N GLU A 105 5.02 16.77 1.77
CA GLU A 105 5.08 17.49 3.03
C GLU A 105 4.78 18.99 2.80
N THR A 106 4.08 19.60 3.75
CA THR A 106 3.90 21.05 3.75
C THR A 106 5.28 21.70 3.88
N PRO A 107 5.65 22.64 2.98
CA PRO A 107 6.95 23.28 3.06
C PRO A 107 7.15 23.95 4.42
N SER A 108 8.37 23.88 4.96
CA SER A 108 8.76 24.71 6.09
C SER A 108 8.82 26.18 5.68
N LEU A 109 8.92 27.10 6.65
CA LEU A 109 9.10 28.54 6.36
C LEU A 109 10.28 28.79 5.41
N VAL A 110 11.41 28.10 5.64
CA VAL A 110 12.60 28.17 4.77
C VAL A 110 12.29 27.64 3.37
N GLY A 111 11.51 26.55 3.28
CA GLY A 111 11.04 26.00 2.00
C GLY A 111 10.15 26.98 1.24
N TYR A 112 9.26 27.69 1.93
CA TYR A 112 8.42 28.73 1.35
C TYR A 112 9.24 29.92 0.83
N VAL A 113 10.20 30.43 1.61
CA VAL A 113 11.06 31.55 1.19
C VAL A 113 11.88 31.15 -0.04
N LYS A 114 12.44 29.92 -0.07
CA LYS A 114 13.14 29.41 -1.27
C LYS A 114 12.22 29.34 -2.49
N LEU A 115 11.00 28.81 -2.33
CA LEU A 115 10.03 28.72 -3.42
C LEU A 115 9.68 30.10 -3.98
N LEU A 116 9.48 31.10 -3.10
CA LEU A 116 9.19 32.48 -3.51
C LEU A 116 10.38 33.13 -4.21
N TRP A 117 11.61 32.87 -3.76
CA TRP A 117 12.82 33.41 -4.38
C TRP A 117 13.06 32.83 -5.78
N VAL A 118 12.93 31.50 -5.94
CA VAL A 118 13.05 30.84 -7.26
C VAL A 118 12.00 31.37 -8.24
N LYS A 119 10.75 31.53 -7.79
CA LYS A 119 9.66 32.01 -8.65
C LYS A 119 9.79 33.46 -9.10
N ASN A 120 10.66 34.26 -8.46
CA ASN A 120 10.90 35.67 -8.79
C ASN A 120 12.17 35.88 -9.65
N ILE A 121 12.85 34.80 -10.05
CA ILE A 121 14.05 34.82 -10.90
C ILE A 121 13.74 34.36 -12.34
N ASP A 122 12.57 33.76 -12.55
CA ASP A 122 11.96 33.49 -13.87
C ASP A 122 11.11 34.68 -14.34
#